data_AF-A0A7R8Z5A6-F1
#
_entry.id   AF-A0A7R8Z5A6-F1
#
_cell.length_a   1.000
_cell.length_b   1.000
_cell.length_c   1.000
_cell.angle_alpha   90.00
_cell.angle_beta   90.00
_cell.angle_gamma   90.00
#
_symmetry.space_group_name_H-M   'P 1'
#
loop_
_entity.id
_entity.type
_entity.pdbx_description
1 polymer ?
#
loop_
_entity_poly.entity_id
_entity_poly.type
_entity_poly.pdbx_seq_one_letter_code
_entity_poly.pdbx_strand_id
1 'polypeptide(L)'
;MVDHSMVPMSHYVYLTASSVMVNFTYQFLRKKLYTFSQFLYDEHIKSRLMKDLKYFRGGAKDGKDRSASQMYNYERADSFNKGIRKFGLTPDGQSYLDLFRQLISHIGNAMGYIRLMRSGGIHASSNVSVYLPKLDDNLDFAKATCGIDATMKAAENLENNIQNLSKCFSDETEYFKLLIEAFTPFFRDPKNMHLRNFYLVVPALTINFVEYIINAKDKIHKRDKQGVLFVDDGLAIGLAYLLRLLNQTSEFNSLHWFKSVKEHFINEKSKIIAQRTNYIAGATGAGSNAGSPNDDKLQQTLTLSEKRLNAHQMEFNLLYYNIQSSKIFFRE
;
A
#
# COMPACT_ATOMS: atom_id res chain seq x y z
N MET A 1 -15.79 -53.15 -11.53
CA MET A 1 -16.19 -51.97 -10.72
C MET A 1 -15.02 -51.00 -10.76
N VAL A 2 -15.04 -50.08 -11.73
CA VAL A 2 -14.12 -48.95 -11.76
C VAL A 2 -14.99 -47.74 -11.44
N ASP A 3 -14.61 -47.05 -10.37
CA ASP A 3 -15.34 -45.95 -9.78
C ASP A 3 -15.44 -44.77 -10.76
N HIS A 4 -16.66 -44.34 -11.06
CA HIS A 4 -16.98 -43.34 -12.09
C HIS A 4 -17.14 -41.92 -11.52
N SER A 5 -16.66 -41.64 -10.31
CA SER A 5 -16.89 -40.36 -9.62
C SER A 5 -15.68 -39.42 -9.52
N MET A 6 -14.83 -39.34 -10.55
CA MET A 6 -13.85 -38.24 -10.69
C MET A 6 -14.22 -37.32 -11.84
N VAL A 7 -15.35 -36.62 -11.70
CA VAL A 7 -15.51 -35.26 -12.26
C VAL A 7 -14.31 -34.43 -11.74
N PRO A 8 -13.68 -33.53 -12.53
CA PRO A 8 -12.55 -32.76 -12.04
C PRO A 8 -12.99 -31.82 -10.90
N MET A 9 -12.91 -32.34 -9.68
CA MET A 9 -13.24 -31.69 -8.42
C MET A 9 -12.44 -30.41 -8.23
N SER A 10 -11.30 -30.26 -8.91
CA SER A 10 -10.51 -29.03 -8.91
C SER A 10 -11.25 -27.83 -9.51
N HIS A 11 -12.01 -28.00 -10.59
CA HIS A 11 -12.58 -26.88 -11.36
C HIS A 11 -13.78 -26.21 -10.67
N TYR A 12 -14.74 -27.00 -10.19
CA TYR A 12 -15.84 -26.49 -9.38
C TYR A 12 -15.34 -25.85 -8.08
N VAL A 13 -14.28 -26.42 -7.48
CA VAL A 13 -13.63 -25.86 -6.29
C VAL A 13 -12.97 -24.51 -6.59
N TYR A 14 -12.35 -24.27 -7.75
CA TYR A 14 -11.70 -22.98 -8.03
C TYR A 14 -12.69 -21.82 -8.24
N LEU A 15 -13.76 -22.01 -9.01
CA LEU A 15 -14.77 -20.98 -9.23
C LEU A 15 -15.59 -20.69 -7.95
N THR A 16 -15.97 -21.73 -7.21
CA THR A 16 -16.66 -21.57 -5.92
C THR A 16 -15.72 -21.00 -4.85
N ALA A 17 -14.44 -21.42 -4.80
CA ALA A 17 -13.46 -20.83 -3.90
C ALA A 17 -13.27 -19.34 -4.23
N SER A 18 -13.13 -18.95 -5.50
CA SER A 18 -12.95 -17.54 -5.87
C SER A 18 -14.14 -16.69 -5.40
N SER A 19 -15.38 -17.15 -5.62
CA SER A 19 -16.60 -16.46 -5.15
C SER A 19 -16.69 -16.39 -3.61
N VAL A 20 -16.44 -17.50 -2.91
CA VAL A 20 -16.45 -17.58 -1.44
C VAL A 20 -15.37 -16.67 -0.84
N MET A 21 -14.18 -16.62 -1.44
CA MET A 21 -13.06 -15.82 -0.97
C MET A 21 -13.28 -14.32 -1.20
N VAL A 22 -13.90 -13.93 -2.31
CA VAL A 22 -14.33 -12.55 -2.56
C VAL A 22 -15.38 -12.14 -1.53
N ASN A 23 -16.34 -13.00 -1.21
CA ASN A 23 -17.32 -12.74 -0.16
C ASN A 23 -16.67 -12.61 1.22
N PHE A 24 -15.74 -13.51 1.58
CA PHE A 24 -15.00 -13.40 2.85
C PHE A 24 -14.22 -12.09 2.93
N THR A 25 -13.53 -11.72 1.84
CA THR A 25 -12.76 -10.48 1.77
C THR A 25 -13.68 -9.27 1.85
N TYR A 26 -14.84 -9.29 1.18
CA TYR A 26 -15.86 -8.26 1.30
C TYR A 26 -16.30 -8.08 2.75
N GLN A 27 -16.62 -9.17 3.47
CA GLN A 27 -17.03 -9.10 4.88
C GLN A 27 -15.91 -8.58 5.80
N PHE A 28 -14.67 -8.99 5.53
CA PHE A 28 -13.50 -8.50 6.24
C PHE A 28 -13.30 -6.99 6.00
N LEU A 29 -13.30 -6.57 4.74
CA LEU A 29 -13.16 -5.17 4.34
C LEU A 29 -14.28 -4.32 4.94
N ARG A 30 -15.53 -4.78 4.92
CA ARG A 30 -16.66 -4.07 5.54
C ARG A 30 -16.38 -3.73 6.99
N LYS A 31 -15.87 -4.67 7.79
CA LYS A 31 -15.51 -4.45 9.20
C LYS A 31 -14.35 -3.45 9.33
N LYS A 32 -13.28 -3.62 8.54
CA LYS A 32 -12.11 -2.73 8.60
C LYS A 32 -12.41 -1.31 8.11
N LEU A 33 -13.20 -1.18 7.05
CA LEU A 33 -13.64 0.09 6.49
C LEU A 33 -14.59 0.85 7.43
N TYR A 34 -15.39 0.13 8.23
CA TYR A 34 -16.15 0.73 9.32
C TYR A 34 -15.21 1.35 10.37
N THR A 35 -14.22 0.61 10.87
CA THR A 35 -13.22 1.15 11.81
C THR A 35 -12.44 2.32 11.20
N PHE A 36 -12.14 2.26 9.90
CA PHE A 36 -11.47 3.33 9.16
C PHE A 36 -12.31 4.62 9.16
N SER A 37 -13.62 4.47 8.91
CA SER A 37 -14.55 5.60 8.95
C SER A 37 -14.64 6.22 10.34
N GLN A 38 -14.72 5.38 11.39
CA GLN A 38 -14.75 5.84 12.79
C GLN A 38 -13.49 6.61 13.17
N PHE A 39 -12.31 6.15 12.74
CA PHE A 39 -11.05 6.86 12.99
C PHE A 39 -11.06 8.29 12.41
N LEU A 40 -11.58 8.46 11.18
CA LEU A 40 -11.65 9.78 10.55
C LEU A 40 -12.79 10.65 11.09
N TYR A 41 -13.79 10.03 11.71
CA TYR A 41 -14.90 10.73 12.35
C TYR A 41 -14.50 11.34 13.71
N ASP A 42 -13.50 10.78 14.38
CA ASP A 42 -12.97 11.28 15.64
C ASP A 42 -12.66 12.79 15.56
N GLU A 43 -13.17 13.55 16.53
CA GLU A 43 -13.09 15.03 16.52
C GLU A 43 -11.65 15.54 16.66
N HIS A 44 -10.76 14.82 17.35
CA HIS A 44 -9.35 15.21 17.44
C HIS A 44 -8.64 15.03 16.09
N ILE A 45 -8.93 13.96 15.36
CA ILE A 45 -8.40 13.73 14.01
C ILE A 45 -8.97 14.73 13.02
N LYS A 46 -10.30 14.83 12.95
CA LYS A 46 -11.03 15.71 12.03
C LYS A 46 -10.65 17.17 12.20
N SER A 47 -10.61 17.68 13.44
CA SER A 47 -10.24 19.08 13.70
C SER A 47 -8.83 19.40 13.23
N ARG A 48 -7.90 18.46 13.34
CA ARG A 48 -6.52 18.63 12.89
C ARG A 48 -6.38 18.59 11.38
N LEU A 49 -7.08 17.66 10.71
CA LEU A 49 -7.14 17.62 9.26
C LEU A 49 -7.76 18.90 8.69
N MET A 50 -8.76 19.48 9.35
CA MET A 50 -9.35 20.75 8.94
C MET A 50 -8.37 21.93 9.11
N LYS A 51 -7.54 21.93 10.16
CA LYS A 51 -6.47 22.94 10.33
C LYS A 51 -5.40 22.82 9.24
N ASP A 52 -5.05 21.59 8.86
CA ASP A 52 -4.08 21.33 7.78
C ASP A 52 -4.65 21.68 6.41
N LEU A 53 -5.92 21.38 6.16
CA LEU A 53 -6.64 21.79 4.95
C LEU A 53 -6.66 23.32 4.79
N LYS A 54 -6.99 24.04 5.87
CA LYS A 54 -7.01 25.52 5.86
C LYS A 54 -5.64 26.11 5.61
N TYR A 55 -4.59 25.55 6.19
CA TYR A 55 -3.22 26.01 5.95
C TYR A 55 -2.79 25.76 4.51
N PHE A 56 -3.01 24.52 4.03
CA PHE A 56 -2.65 24.15 2.66
C PHE A 56 -3.40 25.04 1.68
N ARG A 57 -4.72 25.20 1.79
CA ARG A 57 -5.51 26.09 0.91
C ARG A 57 -5.25 27.58 1.14
N GLY A 58 -4.89 27.99 2.35
CA GLY A 58 -4.60 29.38 2.70
C GLY A 58 -3.34 29.89 2.01
N GLY A 59 -2.30 29.06 1.93
CA GLY A 59 -1.08 29.37 1.17
C GLY A 59 -1.33 29.59 -0.34
N ALA A 60 -2.43 29.05 -0.90
CA ALA A 60 -2.83 29.30 -2.28
C ALA A 60 -3.38 30.71 -2.52
N LYS A 61 -3.82 31.42 -1.46
CA LYS A 61 -4.47 32.73 -1.55
C LYS A 61 -3.50 33.91 -1.42
N ASP A 62 -2.33 33.73 -0.79
CA ASP A 62 -1.40 34.81 -0.44
C ASP A 62 -0.37 35.17 -1.53
N GLY A 63 -0.60 34.80 -2.79
CA GLY A 63 -0.04 35.49 -3.96
C GLY A 63 1.48 35.45 -4.22
N LYS A 64 2.30 34.83 -3.37
CA LYS A 64 3.73 34.60 -3.67
C LYS A 64 3.89 33.34 -4.54
N ASP A 65 4.11 33.57 -5.84
CA ASP A 65 4.47 32.60 -6.87
C ASP A 65 3.61 31.32 -6.94
N ARG A 66 2.50 31.39 -7.70
CA ARG A 66 1.73 30.20 -8.14
C ARG A 66 2.56 29.17 -8.92
N SER A 67 3.77 29.53 -9.36
CA SER A 67 4.71 28.68 -10.11
C SER A 67 5.77 28.00 -9.22
N ALA A 68 5.99 28.47 -7.98
CA ALA A 68 6.94 27.88 -7.03
C ALA A 68 6.22 26.95 -6.04
N SER A 69 5.69 25.85 -6.58
CA SER A 69 5.39 24.58 -5.92
C SER A 69 4.83 24.66 -4.49
N GLN A 70 3.53 24.90 -4.36
CA GLN A 70 2.80 24.74 -3.11
C GLN A 70 2.78 23.27 -2.68
N MET A 71 3.84 22.83 -2.00
CA MET A 71 3.96 21.48 -1.48
C MET A 71 3.49 21.40 -0.03
N TYR A 72 3.00 20.23 0.35
CA TYR A 72 2.69 19.96 1.74
C TYR A 72 3.96 19.89 2.57
N ASN A 73 4.06 20.74 3.60
CA ASN A 73 5.25 20.88 4.42
C ASN A 73 5.54 19.61 5.28
N TYR A 74 6.79 19.14 5.25
CA TYR A 74 7.25 17.96 5.98
C TYR A 74 7.13 18.11 7.50
N GLU A 75 7.58 19.23 8.06
CA GLU A 75 7.57 19.50 9.50
C GLU A 75 6.15 19.49 10.07
N ARG A 76 5.16 19.89 9.27
CA ARG A 76 3.73 19.83 9.64
C ARG A 76 3.22 18.40 9.67
N ALA A 77 3.56 17.56 8.69
CA ALA A 77 3.23 16.14 8.71
C ALA A 77 3.86 15.43 9.92
N ASP A 78 5.12 15.74 10.23
CA ASP A 78 5.84 15.22 11.39
C ASP A 78 5.20 15.68 12.70
N SER A 79 4.86 16.97 12.79
CA SER A 79 4.13 17.53 13.93
C SER A 79 2.77 16.86 14.10
N PHE A 80 2.07 16.53 13.01
CA PHE A 80 0.83 15.77 13.04
C PHE A 80 1.04 14.40 13.69
N ASN A 81 1.98 13.60 13.17
CA ASN A 81 2.36 12.28 13.71
C ASN A 81 2.69 12.36 15.22
N LYS A 82 3.64 13.24 15.59
CA LYS A 82 4.06 13.45 16.99
C LYS A 82 2.92 13.90 17.89
N GLY A 83 2.05 14.77 17.40
CA GLY A 83 0.94 15.26 18.21
C GLY A 83 -0.15 14.22 18.45
N ILE A 84 -0.37 13.25 17.53
CA ILE A 84 -1.31 12.15 17.81
C ILE A 84 -0.78 11.24 18.91
N ARG A 85 0.54 11.01 18.98
CA ARG A 85 1.15 10.22 20.07
C ARG A 85 0.86 10.79 21.46
N LYS A 86 0.57 12.10 21.57
CA LYS A 86 0.24 12.76 22.84
C LYS A 86 -1.16 12.42 23.38
N PHE A 87 -2.05 11.85 22.56
CA PHE A 87 -3.39 11.46 23.01
C PHE A 87 -3.40 10.15 23.82
N GLY A 88 -2.25 9.49 23.92
CA GLY A 88 -2.09 8.25 24.67
C GLY A 88 -1.56 7.13 23.80
N LEU A 89 -1.06 6.11 24.48
CA LEU A 89 -0.57 4.88 23.88
C LEU A 89 -1.44 3.72 24.37
N THR A 90 -1.60 2.70 23.53
CA THR A 90 -2.16 1.42 23.97
C THR A 90 -1.26 0.76 25.02
N PRO A 91 -1.74 -0.29 25.72
CA PRO A 91 -0.89 -1.08 26.62
C PRO A 91 0.37 -1.62 25.93
N ASP A 92 0.29 -1.89 24.62
CA ASP A 92 1.41 -2.35 23.78
C ASP A 92 2.33 -1.23 23.29
N GLY A 93 2.14 0.00 23.78
CA GLY A 93 2.95 1.17 23.42
C GLY A 93 2.67 1.74 22.03
N GLN A 94 1.54 1.41 21.41
CA GLN A 94 1.18 1.89 20.07
C GLN A 94 0.35 3.16 20.14
N SER A 95 0.67 4.14 19.31
CA SER A 95 -0.14 5.34 19.18
C SER A 95 -1.39 5.09 18.34
N TYR A 96 -2.35 6.01 18.44
CA TYR A 96 -3.56 5.93 17.62
C TYR A 96 -3.25 5.92 16.10
N LEU A 97 -2.20 6.62 15.67
CA LEU A 97 -1.76 6.60 14.27
C LEU A 97 -1.09 5.27 13.88
N ASP A 98 -0.43 4.57 14.82
CA ASP A 98 0.12 3.24 14.58
C ASP A 98 -0.99 2.22 14.34
N LEU A 99 -2.06 2.27 15.16
CA LEU A 99 -3.26 1.44 14.97
C LEU A 99 -3.91 1.71 13.61
N PHE A 100 -3.98 2.98 13.20
CA PHE A 100 -4.54 3.35 11.91
C PHE A 100 -3.68 2.88 10.74
N ARG A 101 -2.35 2.99 10.86
CA ARG A 101 -1.41 2.41 9.89
C ARG A 101 -1.62 0.91 9.75
N GLN A 102 -1.69 0.17 10.86
CA GLN A 102 -1.96 -1.27 10.85
C GLN A 102 -3.32 -1.59 10.22
N LEU A 103 -4.35 -0.80 10.51
CA LEU A 103 -5.67 -0.96 9.89
C LEU A 103 -5.58 -0.86 8.36
N ILE A 104 -4.88 0.15 7.84
CA ILE A 104 -4.67 0.33 6.40
C ILE A 104 -3.82 -0.80 5.83
N SER A 105 -2.77 -1.23 6.53
CA SER A 105 -1.97 -2.39 6.14
C SER A 105 -2.83 -3.67 6.04
N HIS A 106 -3.72 -3.92 7.00
CA HIS A 106 -4.64 -5.06 6.95
C HIS A 106 -5.61 -4.99 5.76
N ILE A 107 -6.12 -3.80 5.44
CA ILE A 107 -6.94 -3.58 4.24
C ILE A 107 -6.12 -3.94 3.00
N GLY A 108 -4.91 -3.40 2.87
CA GLY A 108 -4.03 -3.68 1.73
C GLY A 108 -3.59 -5.14 1.63
N ASN A 109 -3.35 -5.82 2.76
CA ASN A 109 -3.05 -7.25 2.78
C ASN A 109 -4.22 -8.07 2.24
N ALA A 110 -5.47 -7.70 2.57
CA ALA A 110 -6.65 -8.35 2.01
C ALA A 110 -6.74 -8.13 0.48
N MET A 111 -6.44 -6.92 0.01
CA MET A 111 -6.38 -6.61 -1.43
C MET A 111 -5.25 -7.40 -2.13
N GLY A 112 -4.07 -7.45 -1.53
CA GLY A 112 -2.92 -8.22 -2.03
C GLY A 112 -3.19 -9.72 -2.04
N TYR A 113 -3.95 -10.22 -1.07
CA TYR A 113 -4.37 -11.61 -1.02
C TYR A 113 -5.35 -11.97 -2.15
N ILE A 114 -6.33 -11.12 -2.46
CA ILE A 114 -7.18 -11.29 -3.66
C ILE A 114 -6.33 -11.33 -4.92
N ARG A 115 -5.35 -10.42 -5.03
CA ARG A 115 -4.41 -10.40 -6.17
C ARG A 115 -3.68 -11.73 -6.31
N LEU A 116 -3.11 -12.21 -5.21
CA LEU A 116 -2.34 -13.45 -5.17
C LEU A 116 -3.22 -14.64 -5.58
N MET A 117 -4.46 -14.70 -5.08
CA MET A 117 -5.40 -15.73 -5.46
C MET A 117 -5.76 -15.68 -6.94
N ARG A 118 -6.02 -14.49 -7.50
CA ARG A 118 -6.26 -14.33 -8.94
C ARG A 118 -5.05 -14.81 -9.76
N SER A 119 -3.85 -14.36 -9.41
CA SER A 119 -2.62 -14.77 -10.09
C SER A 119 -2.37 -16.27 -9.96
N GLY A 120 -2.63 -16.86 -8.79
CA GLY A 120 -2.52 -18.29 -8.55
C GLY A 120 -3.52 -19.11 -9.36
N GLY A 121 -4.77 -18.64 -9.46
CA GLY A 121 -5.81 -19.27 -10.30
C GLY A 121 -5.46 -19.25 -11.79
N ILE A 122 -4.99 -18.10 -12.29
CA ILE A 122 -4.50 -17.98 -13.67
C ILE A 122 -3.28 -18.89 -13.88
N HIS A 123 -2.34 -18.91 -12.95
CA HIS A 123 -1.14 -19.74 -13.07
C HIS A 123 -1.48 -21.25 -13.08
N ALA A 124 -2.34 -21.70 -12.17
CA ALA A 124 -2.81 -23.09 -12.16
C ALA A 124 -3.51 -23.46 -13.48
N SER A 125 -4.30 -22.55 -14.05
CA SER A 125 -4.98 -22.74 -15.33
C SER A 125 -4.00 -22.73 -16.51
N SER A 126 -2.94 -21.91 -16.45
CA SER A 126 -1.91 -21.79 -17.50
C SER A 126 -1.11 -23.07 -17.77
N ASN A 127 -0.93 -23.93 -16.75
CA ASN A 127 -0.29 -25.23 -16.95
C ASN A 127 -1.15 -26.17 -17.82
N VAL A 128 -2.46 -25.95 -17.85
CA VAL A 128 -3.41 -26.73 -18.66
C VAL A 128 -3.46 -26.22 -20.10
N SER A 129 -3.18 -24.92 -20.34
CA SER A 129 -3.25 -24.35 -21.69
C SER A 129 -2.18 -24.87 -22.65
N VAL A 130 -1.08 -25.45 -22.14
CA VAL A 130 -0.04 -26.09 -22.97
C VAL A 130 -0.59 -27.29 -23.77
N TYR A 131 -1.66 -27.92 -23.26
CA TYR A 131 -2.27 -29.09 -23.88
C TYR A 131 -3.44 -28.74 -24.80
N LEU A 132 -3.77 -27.45 -24.95
CA LEU A 132 -4.88 -27.01 -25.77
C LEU A 132 -4.41 -26.38 -27.09
N PRO A 133 -4.94 -26.80 -28.24
CA PRO A 133 -4.89 -25.99 -29.44
C PRO A 133 -5.63 -24.65 -29.18
N LYS A 134 -5.39 -23.65 -30.03
CA LYS A 134 -5.87 -22.27 -29.87
C LYS A 134 -7.27 -22.20 -29.24
N LEU A 135 -7.38 -21.50 -28.10
CA LEU A 135 -8.59 -21.40 -27.26
C LEU A 135 -9.81 -20.70 -27.93
N ASP A 136 -9.65 -20.24 -29.17
CA ASP A 136 -10.61 -19.40 -29.91
C ASP A 136 -11.23 -20.15 -31.11
N ASP A 137 -10.87 -21.42 -31.32
CA ASP A 137 -11.47 -22.24 -32.38
C ASP A 137 -12.79 -22.87 -31.88
N ASN A 138 -13.83 -22.88 -32.72
CA ASN A 138 -15.04 -23.66 -32.45
C ASN A 138 -14.70 -25.15 -32.46
N LEU A 139 -14.59 -25.74 -31.27
CA LEU A 139 -14.31 -27.16 -31.08
C LEU A 139 -15.61 -27.95 -31.23
N ASP A 140 -15.64 -28.84 -32.24
CA ASP A 140 -16.78 -29.71 -32.60
C ASP A 140 -16.33 -31.20 -32.54
N PHE A 141 -15.58 -31.57 -31.49
CA PHE A 141 -15.15 -32.95 -31.21
C PHE A 141 -16.30 -33.96 -31.17
N ALA A 142 -17.45 -33.61 -30.57
CA ALA A 142 -18.61 -34.48 -30.46
C ALA A 142 -19.20 -34.82 -31.84
N LYS A 143 -19.18 -33.86 -32.78
CA LYS A 143 -19.59 -34.09 -34.18
C LYS A 143 -18.57 -34.92 -34.97
N ALA A 144 -17.30 -34.86 -34.60
CA ALA A 144 -16.24 -35.63 -35.23
C ALA A 144 -16.16 -37.09 -34.74
N THR A 145 -16.72 -37.41 -33.56
CA THR A 145 -16.79 -38.78 -33.04
C THR A 145 -17.99 -39.54 -33.58
N CYS A 146 -17.79 -40.79 -34.00
CA CYS A 146 -18.86 -41.69 -34.44
C CYS A 146 -18.78 -43.06 -33.75
N GLY A 147 -19.96 -43.63 -33.44
CA GLY A 147 -20.13 -45.08 -33.21
C GLY A 147 -20.21 -45.60 -31.76
N ILE A 148 -19.79 -44.84 -30.73
CA ILE A 148 -19.84 -45.31 -29.32
C ILE A 148 -20.34 -44.20 -28.38
N ASP A 149 -21.41 -44.47 -27.64
CA ASP A 149 -22.05 -43.53 -26.69
C ASP A 149 -21.08 -42.99 -25.62
N ALA A 150 -20.21 -43.86 -25.08
CA ALA A 150 -19.18 -43.46 -24.13
C ALA A 150 -18.18 -42.45 -24.72
N THR A 151 -17.82 -42.61 -25.99
CA THR A 151 -16.87 -41.72 -26.68
C THR A 151 -17.49 -40.36 -27.00
N MET A 152 -18.77 -40.34 -27.40
CA MET A 152 -19.52 -39.09 -27.62
C MET A 152 -19.64 -38.28 -26.32
N LYS A 153 -20.02 -38.93 -25.21
CA LYS A 153 -20.09 -38.28 -23.89
C LYS A 153 -18.73 -37.78 -23.41
N ALA A 154 -17.65 -38.53 -23.68
CA ALA A 154 -16.30 -38.07 -23.35
C ALA A 154 -15.90 -36.84 -24.18
N ALA A 155 -16.26 -36.79 -25.46
CA ALA A 155 -16.01 -35.66 -26.35
C ALA A 155 -16.80 -34.41 -25.93
N GLU A 156 -18.09 -34.53 -25.62
CA GLU A 156 -18.91 -33.43 -25.08
C GLU A 156 -18.34 -32.91 -23.76
N ASN A 157 -17.92 -33.79 -22.86
CA ASN A 157 -17.28 -33.38 -21.61
C ASN A 157 -15.97 -32.63 -21.85
N LEU A 158 -15.17 -33.07 -22.83
CA LEU A 158 -13.93 -32.39 -23.21
C LEU A 158 -14.21 -31.01 -23.80
N GLU A 159 -15.16 -30.87 -24.72
CA GLU A 159 -15.59 -29.57 -25.27
C GLU A 159 -16.03 -28.61 -24.17
N ASN A 160 -16.92 -29.07 -23.28
CA ASN A 160 -17.39 -28.28 -22.15
C ASN A 160 -16.23 -27.85 -21.24
N ASN A 161 -15.27 -28.74 -20.96
CA ASN A 161 -14.09 -28.42 -20.16
C ASN A 161 -13.21 -27.37 -20.85
N ILE A 162 -13.03 -27.44 -22.17
CA ILE A 162 -12.20 -26.49 -22.92
C ILE A 162 -12.88 -25.13 -23.03
N GLN A 163 -14.18 -25.08 -23.32
CA GLN A 163 -14.96 -23.85 -23.32
C GLN A 163 -14.95 -23.18 -21.94
N ASN A 164 -15.11 -23.95 -20.87
CA ASN A 164 -15.02 -23.46 -19.50
C ASN A 164 -13.62 -22.92 -19.18
N LEU A 165 -12.56 -23.60 -19.62
CA LEU A 165 -11.19 -23.15 -19.43
C LEU A 165 -10.91 -21.86 -20.22
N SER A 166 -11.37 -21.77 -21.47
CA SER A 166 -11.30 -20.56 -22.30
C SER A 166 -12.01 -19.39 -21.61
N LYS A 167 -13.21 -19.64 -21.08
CA LYS A 167 -13.95 -18.66 -20.26
C LYS A 167 -13.19 -18.27 -18.99
N CYS A 168 -12.51 -19.18 -18.30
CA CYS A 168 -11.70 -18.83 -17.13
C CYS A 168 -10.48 -17.95 -17.47
N PHE A 169 -9.92 -18.09 -18.67
CA PHE A 169 -8.84 -17.21 -19.15
C PHE A 169 -9.35 -15.84 -19.60
N SER A 170 -10.57 -15.78 -20.15
CA SER A 170 -11.17 -14.56 -20.71
C SER A 170 -12.05 -13.80 -19.72
N ASP A 171 -12.53 -14.43 -18.64
CA ASP A 171 -13.15 -13.75 -17.50
C ASP A 171 -12.06 -12.97 -16.75
N GLU A 172 -11.79 -11.76 -17.24
CA GLU A 172 -11.20 -10.67 -16.48
C GLU A 172 -12.16 -10.29 -15.35
N THR A 173 -12.37 -11.17 -14.37
CA THR A 173 -13.15 -10.77 -13.20
C THR A 173 -12.33 -9.71 -12.47
N GLU A 174 -12.69 -8.45 -12.69
CA GLU A 174 -12.07 -7.28 -12.08
C GLU A 174 -12.50 -7.20 -10.61
N TYR A 175 -12.09 -8.19 -9.80
CA TYR A 175 -12.46 -8.28 -8.37
C TYR A 175 -12.20 -6.97 -7.61
N PHE A 176 -11.14 -6.25 -7.98
CA PHE A 176 -10.84 -4.93 -7.45
C PHE A 176 -11.94 -3.92 -7.75
N LYS A 177 -12.39 -3.85 -9.00
CA LYS A 177 -13.47 -2.97 -9.44
C LYS A 177 -14.78 -3.33 -8.76
N LEU A 178 -15.15 -4.61 -8.71
CA LEU A 178 -16.35 -5.08 -7.99
C LEU A 178 -16.35 -4.62 -6.52
N LEU A 179 -15.22 -4.76 -5.82
CA LEU A 179 -15.10 -4.30 -4.44
C LEU A 179 -15.14 -2.78 -4.31
N ILE A 180 -14.50 -2.04 -5.23
CA ILE A 180 -14.57 -0.57 -5.24
C ILE A 180 -16.01 -0.11 -5.47
N GLU A 181 -16.69 -0.66 -6.48
CA GLU A 181 -18.07 -0.32 -6.83
C GLU A 181 -19.04 -0.67 -5.71
N ALA A 182 -18.88 -1.83 -5.05
CA ALA A 182 -19.72 -2.25 -3.94
C ALA A 182 -19.63 -1.31 -2.72
N PHE A 183 -18.45 -0.75 -2.43
CA PHE A 183 -18.28 0.16 -1.29
C PHE A 183 -18.48 1.65 -1.65
N THR A 184 -18.34 2.03 -2.92
CA THR A 184 -18.40 3.44 -3.37
C THR A 184 -19.66 4.19 -2.89
N PRO A 185 -20.90 3.67 -3.04
CA PRO A 185 -22.12 4.37 -2.63
C PRO A 185 -22.11 4.73 -1.14
N PHE A 186 -21.57 3.86 -0.29
CA PHE A 186 -21.55 4.07 1.15
C PHE A 186 -20.48 5.09 1.57
N PHE A 187 -19.30 5.06 0.93
CA PHE A 187 -18.17 5.88 1.33
C PHE A 187 -18.15 7.27 0.67
N ARG A 188 -18.83 7.43 -0.47
CA ARG A 188 -18.98 8.71 -1.17
C ARG A 188 -20.32 9.40 -0.90
N ASP A 189 -21.13 8.88 0.03
CA ASP A 189 -22.35 9.54 0.49
C ASP A 189 -22.02 10.95 1.01
N PRO A 190 -22.75 12.00 0.58
CA PRO A 190 -22.57 13.37 1.07
C PRO A 190 -22.62 13.52 2.59
N LYS A 191 -23.28 12.62 3.32
CA LYS A 191 -23.30 12.60 4.79
C LYS A 191 -21.93 12.27 5.40
N ASN A 192 -21.09 11.54 4.68
CA ASN A 192 -19.77 11.11 5.14
C ASN A 192 -18.67 12.15 4.82
N MET A 193 -18.92 13.39 5.22
CA MET A 193 -18.02 14.52 4.98
C MET A 193 -16.64 14.35 5.61
N HIS A 194 -16.55 13.64 6.74
CA HIS A 194 -15.28 13.35 7.43
C HIS A 194 -14.30 12.56 6.56
N LEU A 195 -14.81 11.75 5.63
CA LEU A 195 -13.97 10.95 4.74
C LEU A 195 -13.29 11.77 3.66
N ARG A 196 -13.82 12.94 3.29
CA ARG A 196 -13.31 13.79 2.19
C ARG A 196 -11.88 14.31 2.37
N ASN A 197 -11.38 14.27 3.60
CA ASN A 197 -10.06 14.80 3.97
C ASN A 197 -9.03 13.69 4.26
N PHE A 198 -9.32 12.44 3.94
CA PHE A 198 -8.40 11.31 4.20
C PHE A 198 -7.01 11.53 3.57
N TYR A 199 -6.94 12.07 2.35
CA TYR A 199 -5.66 12.33 1.67
C TYR A 199 -4.68 13.19 2.49
N LEU A 200 -5.17 14.03 3.42
CA LEU A 200 -4.35 14.89 4.29
C LEU A 200 -3.67 14.14 5.43
N VAL A 201 -4.18 12.97 5.86
CA VAL A 201 -3.52 12.17 6.91
C VAL A 201 -2.40 11.29 6.32
N VAL A 202 -2.43 11.04 5.00
CA VAL A 202 -1.46 10.18 4.30
C VAL A 202 0.00 10.64 4.53
N PRO A 203 0.38 11.93 4.43
CA PRO A 203 1.72 12.38 4.77
C PRO A 203 2.21 11.92 6.15
N ALA A 204 1.40 12.13 7.20
CA ALA A 204 1.75 11.73 8.56
C ALA A 204 1.84 10.20 8.70
N LEU A 205 0.95 9.46 8.03
CA LEU A 205 1.00 8.00 7.98
C LEU A 205 2.30 7.49 7.33
N THR A 206 2.78 8.14 6.26
CA THR A 206 4.03 7.73 5.61
C THR A 206 5.25 7.94 6.51
N ILE A 207 5.29 9.03 7.30
CA ILE A 207 6.34 9.25 8.31
C ILE A 207 6.25 8.16 9.39
N ASN A 208 5.05 7.92 9.92
CA ASN A 208 4.81 6.90 10.93
C ASN A 208 5.26 5.50 10.45
N PHE A 209 4.97 5.17 9.19
CA PHE A 209 5.41 3.92 8.57
C PHE A 209 6.92 3.81 8.42
N VAL A 210 7.59 4.86 7.93
CA VAL A 210 9.03 4.84 7.76
C VAL A 210 9.74 4.67 9.10
N GLU A 211 9.28 5.35 10.15
CA GLU A 211 9.79 5.14 11.50
C GLU A 211 9.59 3.69 11.98
N TYR A 212 8.40 3.14 11.73
CA TYR A 212 8.10 1.75 12.09
C TYR A 212 9.00 0.74 11.36
N ILE A 213 9.13 0.86 10.04
CA ILE A 213 9.84 -0.17 9.25
C ILE A 213 11.33 -0.15 9.54
N ILE A 214 11.93 1.01 9.82
CA ILE A 214 13.32 1.12 10.29
C ILE A 214 13.47 0.39 11.63
N ASN A 215 12.59 0.69 12.59
CA ASN A 215 12.63 0.04 13.90
C ASN A 215 12.40 -1.48 13.80
N ALA A 216 11.53 -1.93 12.90
CA ALA A 216 11.30 -3.36 12.65
C ALA A 216 12.53 -4.04 12.04
N LYS A 217 13.18 -3.42 11.05
CA LYS A 217 14.42 -3.91 10.43
C LYS A 217 15.59 -3.97 11.42
N ASP A 218 15.68 -3.03 12.35
CA ASP A 218 16.69 -3.04 13.42
C ASP A 218 16.51 -4.23 14.39
N LYS A 219 15.27 -4.68 14.63
CA LYS A 219 14.98 -5.84 15.49
C LYS A 219 15.39 -7.16 14.85
N ILE A 220 15.35 -7.28 13.52
CA ILE A 220 15.79 -8.49 12.79
C ILE A 220 17.22 -8.87 13.17
N HIS A 221 18.09 -7.87 13.27
CA HIS A 221 19.50 -8.05 13.60
C HIS A 221 19.74 -8.46 15.06
N LYS A 222 18.74 -8.32 15.95
CA LYS A 222 18.87 -8.54 17.40
C LYS A 222 18.40 -9.91 17.88
N ARG A 223 18.11 -10.87 16.98
CA ARG A 223 17.56 -12.22 17.29
C ARG A 223 16.23 -12.22 18.07
N ASP A 224 15.59 -11.06 18.22
CA ASP A 224 14.25 -10.96 18.80
C ASP A 224 13.24 -11.43 17.75
N LYS A 225 12.51 -12.52 18.04
CA LYS A 225 11.60 -13.16 17.06
C LYS A 225 10.23 -12.49 17.00
N GLN A 226 9.88 -11.60 17.94
CA GLN A 226 8.58 -10.93 17.97
C GLN A 226 8.61 -9.62 17.18
N GLY A 227 7.77 -9.55 16.14
CA GLY A 227 7.62 -8.34 15.31
C GLY A 227 8.70 -8.16 14.24
N VAL A 228 9.42 -9.24 13.89
CA VAL A 228 10.31 -9.26 12.72
C VAL A 228 9.47 -9.17 11.45
N LEU A 229 9.59 -8.05 10.75
CA LEU A 229 8.92 -7.81 9.48
C LEU A 229 9.97 -7.52 8.42
N PHE A 230 10.12 -8.45 7.48
CA PHE A 230 11.08 -8.31 6.39
C PHE A 230 10.55 -7.37 5.28
N VAL A 231 9.23 -7.42 5.01
CA VAL A 231 8.55 -6.62 3.97
C VAL A 231 7.15 -6.22 4.47
N ASP A 232 6.74 -4.97 4.19
CA ASP A 232 5.39 -4.45 4.42
C ASP A 232 4.92 -3.66 3.18
N ASP A 233 4.28 -4.36 2.24
CA ASP A 233 3.63 -3.78 1.06
C ASP A 233 2.14 -3.47 1.32
N GLY A 234 1.56 -4.04 2.37
CA GLY A 234 0.18 -3.86 2.80
C GLY A 234 -0.22 -2.39 2.93
N LEU A 235 0.63 -1.55 3.56
CA LEU A 235 0.29 -0.13 3.68
C LEU A 235 0.16 0.54 2.30
N ALA A 236 1.08 0.28 1.39
CA ALA A 236 1.10 0.92 0.07
C ALA A 236 -0.13 0.53 -0.77
N ILE A 237 -0.48 -0.76 -0.77
CA ILE A 237 -1.67 -1.28 -1.45
C ILE A 237 -2.94 -0.70 -0.82
N GLY A 238 -3.00 -0.67 0.53
CA GLY A 238 -4.14 -0.13 1.27
C GLY A 238 -4.37 1.36 1.01
N LEU A 239 -3.30 2.17 0.99
CA LEU A 239 -3.38 3.60 0.65
C LEU A 239 -3.88 3.80 -0.79
N ALA A 240 -3.36 3.04 -1.75
CA ALA A 240 -3.80 3.12 -3.14
C ALA A 240 -5.29 2.75 -3.30
N TYR A 241 -5.73 1.68 -2.64
CA TYR A 241 -7.13 1.26 -2.61
C TYR A 241 -8.04 2.33 -2.00
N LEU A 242 -7.71 2.85 -0.83
CA LEU A 242 -8.53 3.84 -0.12
C LEU A 242 -8.61 5.18 -0.85
N LEU A 243 -7.50 5.64 -1.44
CA LEU A 243 -7.49 6.85 -2.27
C LEU A 243 -8.37 6.69 -3.52
N ARG A 244 -8.37 5.52 -4.15
CA ARG A 244 -9.28 5.21 -5.26
C ARG A 244 -10.73 5.12 -4.78
N LEU A 245 -11.00 4.39 -3.70
CA LEU A 245 -12.35 4.22 -3.14
C LEU A 245 -12.98 5.57 -2.80
N LEU A 246 -12.24 6.48 -2.19
CA LEU A 246 -12.71 7.82 -1.81
C LEU A 246 -12.63 8.87 -2.93
N ASN A 247 -12.07 8.52 -4.10
CA ASN A 247 -11.80 9.43 -5.20
C ASN A 247 -10.93 10.65 -4.79
N GLN A 248 -9.83 10.41 -4.08
CA GLN A 248 -8.94 11.46 -3.55
C GLN A 248 -7.52 11.42 -4.14
N THR A 249 -7.32 10.66 -5.22
CA THR A 249 -6.01 10.50 -5.84
C THR A 249 -5.48 11.83 -6.38
N SER A 250 -6.34 12.67 -6.95
CA SER A 250 -5.95 13.98 -7.50
C SER A 250 -5.52 14.94 -6.38
N GLU A 251 -6.32 15.00 -5.32
CA GLU A 251 -6.09 15.81 -4.14
C GLU A 251 -4.80 15.38 -3.43
N PHE A 252 -4.55 14.09 -3.30
CA PHE A 252 -3.28 13.58 -2.78
C PHE A 252 -2.10 13.98 -3.66
N ASN A 253 -2.21 13.86 -4.99
CA ASN A 253 -1.13 14.25 -5.90
C ASN A 253 -0.84 15.76 -5.83
N SER A 254 -1.87 16.58 -5.59
CA SER A 254 -1.72 18.04 -5.43
C SER A 254 -0.88 18.45 -4.22
N LEU A 255 -0.74 17.57 -3.22
CA LEU A 255 0.13 17.82 -2.08
C LEU A 255 1.62 17.83 -2.45
N HIS A 256 2.00 17.25 -3.59
CA HIS A 256 3.39 17.04 -3.98
C HIS A 256 4.24 16.42 -2.85
N TRP A 257 3.63 15.56 -2.03
CA TRP A 257 4.19 15.11 -0.75
C TRP A 257 5.59 14.52 -0.88
N PHE A 258 5.78 13.55 -1.78
CA PHE A 258 7.07 12.91 -1.97
C PHE A 258 8.15 13.83 -2.55
N LYS A 259 7.76 14.92 -3.23
CA LYS A 259 8.71 15.96 -3.65
C LYS A 259 9.15 16.78 -2.44
N SER A 260 8.21 17.17 -1.56
CA SER A 260 8.55 17.85 -0.29
C SER A 260 9.45 17.00 0.60
N VAL A 261 9.18 15.70 0.72
CA VAL A 261 10.03 14.75 1.46
C VAL A 261 11.46 14.75 0.91
N LYS A 262 11.62 14.67 -0.41
CA LYS A 262 12.95 14.70 -1.06
C LYS A 262 13.68 16.02 -0.77
N GLU A 263 13.01 17.15 -0.90
CA GLU A 263 13.60 18.47 -0.62
C GLU A 263 13.98 18.63 0.86
N HIS A 264 13.14 18.16 1.79
CA HIS A 264 13.46 18.16 3.22
C HIS A 264 14.75 17.38 3.50
N PHE A 265 14.87 16.16 2.98
CA PHE A 265 16.08 15.35 3.19
C PHE A 265 17.32 15.92 2.50
N ILE A 266 17.19 16.55 1.33
CA ILE A 266 18.31 17.25 0.67
C ILE A 266 18.78 18.41 1.57
N ASN A 267 17.86 19.24 2.06
CA ASN A 267 18.19 20.38 2.90
C ASN A 267 18.86 19.95 4.22
N GLU A 268 18.34 18.91 4.87
CA GLU A 268 18.94 18.37 6.09
C GLU A 268 20.35 17.77 5.85
N LYS A 269 20.58 17.10 4.72
CA LYS A 269 21.93 16.66 4.32
C LYS A 269 22.88 17.83 4.11
N SER A 270 22.43 18.87 3.41
CA SER A 270 23.23 20.08 3.19
C SER A 270 23.63 20.75 4.51
N LYS A 271 22.75 20.75 5.52
CA LYS A 271 23.08 21.25 6.87
C LYS A 271 24.16 20.42 7.55
N ILE A 272 24.08 19.08 7.47
CA ILE A 272 25.11 18.18 8.03
C ILE A 272 26.46 18.40 7.33
N ILE A 273 26.46 18.55 6.00
CA ILE A 273 27.68 18.82 5.23
C ILE A 273 28.27 20.17 5.63
N ALA A 274 27.45 21.23 5.71
CA ALA A 274 27.91 22.55 6.13
C ALA A 274 28.50 22.54 7.56
N GLN A 275 27.88 21.82 8.49
CA GLN A 275 28.42 21.63 9.85
C GLN A 275 29.77 20.90 9.83
N ARG A 276 29.92 19.86 9.02
CA ARG A 276 31.18 19.12 8.85
C ARG A 276 32.27 20.01 8.23
N THR A 277 31.93 20.81 7.21
CA THR A 277 32.87 21.74 6.56
C THR A 277 33.32 22.85 7.51
N ASN A 278 32.39 23.47 8.25
CA ASN A 278 32.70 24.51 9.23
C ASN A 278 33.61 23.97 10.35
N TYR A 279 33.37 22.72 10.79
CA TYR A 279 34.25 22.05 11.74
C TYR A 279 35.68 21.86 11.19
N ILE A 280 35.83 21.37 9.95
CA ILE A 280 37.16 21.19 9.32
C ILE A 280 37.88 22.52 9.17
N ALA A 281 37.19 23.57 8.72
CA ALA A 281 37.75 24.90 8.55
C ALA A 281 38.22 25.51 9.90
N GLY A 282 37.45 25.29 10.97
CA GLY A 282 37.82 25.69 12.33
C GLY A 282 39.01 24.91 12.92
N ALA A 283 39.16 23.64 12.56
CA ALA A 283 40.29 22.80 12.96
C ALA A 283 41.60 23.19 12.27
N THR A 284 41.55 23.71 11.03
CA THR A 284 42.74 24.16 10.28
C THR A 284 43.30 25.54 10.71
N GLY A 285 42.66 26.22 11.68
CA GLY A 285 43.20 27.43 12.28
C GLY A 285 44.38 27.13 13.23
N ALA A 286 45.45 27.93 13.15
CA ALA A 286 46.78 27.71 13.74
C ALA A 286 46.90 27.73 15.28
N GLY A 287 45.91 27.21 16.01
CA GLY A 287 45.94 27.11 17.48
C GLY A 287 44.95 26.12 18.09
N SER A 288 44.41 25.17 17.32
CA SER A 288 43.42 24.22 17.83
C SER A 288 44.09 22.97 18.41
N ASN A 289 43.66 22.55 19.60
CA ASN A 289 43.94 21.23 20.16
C ASN A 289 43.22 20.16 19.34
N ALA A 290 43.73 19.86 18.14
CA ALA A 290 43.21 18.80 17.27
C ALA A 290 43.31 17.46 18.02
N GLY A 291 42.17 16.90 18.41
CA GLY A 291 42.08 15.63 19.14
C GLY A 291 41.41 15.68 20.52
N SER A 292 40.59 16.71 20.80
CA SER A 292 39.78 16.73 22.03
C SER A 292 38.72 15.62 22.03
N PRO A 293 38.43 14.95 23.16
CA PRO A 293 37.35 13.96 23.26
C PRO A 293 35.96 14.48 22.85
N ASN A 294 35.75 15.80 22.85
CA ASN A 294 34.51 16.42 22.39
C ASN A 294 34.41 16.47 20.86
N ASP A 295 35.54 16.53 20.16
CA ASP A 295 35.61 16.58 18.70
C ASP A 295 35.25 15.23 18.09
N ASP A 296 35.78 14.15 18.67
CA ASP A 296 35.43 12.78 18.30
C ASP A 296 33.93 12.50 18.51
N LYS A 297 33.36 13.00 19.63
CA LYS A 297 31.92 12.89 19.90
C LYS A 297 31.07 13.63 18.87
N LEU A 298 31.50 14.83 18.45
CA LEU A 298 30.79 15.60 17.43
C LEU A 298 30.82 14.89 16.06
N GLN A 299 31.99 14.39 15.65
CA GLN A 299 32.12 13.63 14.40
C GLN A 299 31.29 12.34 14.40
N GLN A 300 31.29 11.61 15.53
CA GLN A 300 30.43 10.45 15.71
C GLN A 300 28.95 10.82 15.60
N THR A 301 28.53 11.92 16.23
CA THR A 301 27.14 12.41 16.18
C THR A 301 26.70 12.77 14.75
N LEU A 302 27.54 13.49 14.01
CA LEU A 302 27.27 13.84 12.61
C LEU A 302 27.17 12.59 11.72
N THR A 303 28.08 11.63 11.91
CA THR A 303 28.09 10.38 11.14
C THR A 303 26.85 9.53 11.43
N LEU A 304 26.42 9.43 12.68
CA LEU A 304 25.19 8.72 13.05
C LEU A 304 23.96 9.43 12.49
N SER A 305 23.93 10.76 12.52
CA SER A 305 22.83 11.56 11.96
C SER A 305 22.73 11.38 10.44
N GLU A 306 23.85 11.39 9.73
CA GLU A 306 23.93 11.13 8.29
C GLU A 306 23.43 9.73 7.93
N LYS A 307 23.88 8.69 8.67
CA LYS A 307 23.41 7.31 8.50
C LYS A 307 21.90 7.19 8.70
N ARG A 308 21.37 7.77 9.79
CA ARG A 308 19.93 7.77 10.07
C ARG A 308 19.16 8.43 8.94
N LEU A 309 19.61 9.59 8.49
CA LEU A 309 18.95 10.34 7.43
C LEU A 309 18.93 9.57 6.11
N ASN A 310 20.04 8.92 5.74
CA ASN A 310 20.12 8.05 4.58
C ASN A 310 19.14 6.86 4.68
N ALA A 311 19.02 6.24 5.85
CA ALA A 311 18.06 5.15 6.08
C ALA A 311 16.61 5.63 5.88
N HIS A 312 16.23 6.74 6.50
CA HIS A 312 14.89 7.34 6.32
C HIS A 312 14.61 7.67 4.84
N GLN A 313 15.55 8.33 4.14
CA GLN A 313 15.36 8.67 2.73
C GLN A 313 15.19 7.42 1.86
N MET A 314 15.95 6.35 2.12
CA MET A 314 15.83 5.09 1.40
C MET A 314 14.44 4.47 1.58
N GLU A 315 13.96 4.37 2.82
CA GLU A 315 12.63 3.81 3.10
C GLU A 315 11.50 4.65 2.49
N PHE A 316 11.63 5.99 2.47
CA PHE A 316 10.68 6.85 1.77
C PHE A 316 10.66 6.60 0.25
N ASN A 317 11.83 6.37 -0.35
CA ASN A 317 11.92 6.04 -1.78
C ASN A 317 11.25 4.68 -2.06
N LEU A 318 11.51 3.66 -1.24
CA LEU A 318 10.87 2.34 -1.37
C LEU A 318 9.35 2.46 -1.23
N LEU A 319 8.87 3.18 -0.21
CA LEU A 319 7.44 3.42 -0.02
C LEU A 319 6.82 4.16 -1.23
N TYR A 320 7.51 5.16 -1.77
CA TYR A 320 7.06 5.85 -2.98
C TYR A 320 6.88 4.88 -4.15
N TYR A 321 7.87 4.03 -4.44
CA TYR A 321 7.77 3.06 -5.52
C TYR A 321 6.64 2.05 -5.29
N ASN A 322 6.48 1.56 -4.06
CA ASN A 322 5.39 0.64 -3.70
C ASN A 322 4.01 1.27 -3.87
N ILE A 323 3.85 2.56 -3.52
CA ILE A 323 2.56 3.26 -3.72
C ILE A 323 2.30 3.48 -5.22
N GLN A 324 3.32 3.88 -5.99
CA GLN A 324 3.14 4.08 -7.44
C GLN A 324 2.81 2.78 -8.17
N SER A 325 3.47 1.67 -7.83
CA SER A 325 3.16 0.36 -8.40
C SER A 325 1.76 -0.10 -7.99
N SER A 326 1.37 0.09 -6.73
CA SER A 326 0.04 -0.28 -6.23
C SER A 326 -1.09 0.49 -6.91
N LYS A 327 -0.87 1.76 -7.29
CA LYS A 327 -1.88 2.55 -8.03
C LYS A 327 -2.26 1.94 -9.36
N ILE A 328 -1.36 1.19 -10.01
CA ILE A 328 -1.63 0.54 -11.30
C ILE A 328 -2.77 -0.47 -11.16
N PHE A 329 -2.90 -1.12 -10.00
CA PHE A 329 -3.91 -2.17 -9.76
C PHE A 329 -5.34 -1.63 -9.73
N PHE A 330 -5.49 -0.31 -9.68
CA PHE A 330 -6.76 0.38 -9.53
C PHE A 330 -6.98 1.43 -10.62
N ARG A 331 -6.22 1.37 -11.72
CA ARG A 331 -6.30 2.32 -12.85
C ARG A 331 -7.34 1.96 -13.90
N GLU A 332 -7.99 0.81 -13.77
CA GLU A 332 -9.14 0.39 -14.57
C GLU A 332 -10.45 0.79 -13.87
#